data_AF-A0A6V8DHU2-F1
#
_entry.id   AF-A0A6V8DHU2-F1
#
_cell.length_a   1.000
_cell.length_b   1.000
_cell.length_c   1.000
_cell.angle_alpha   90.00
_cell.angle_beta   90.00
_cell.angle_gamma   90.00
#
_symmetry.space_group_name_H-M   'P 1'
#
loop_
_entity.id
_entity.type
_entity.pdbx_description
1 polymer ?
#
loop_
_entity_poly.entity_id
_entity_poly.type
_entity_poly.pdbx_seq_one_letter_code
_entity_poly.pdbx_strand_id
1 'polypeptide(L)'
;MSYFLMRLRESVTSIADLTIVIFLILSIALILILRRHFAMSPSNERSWVNDNERLATVESVGDIAFFRNVRDFNWRTTKDYDEQWIDVKVDLSKVTKIWFVLEYFSPERREMAHTILSYEFEDGRRLACSIEVRKKKGVSYDPLKGIFRTYELIYVWGTERDIIGVRSRCRLKSKTHLFEGVVLGPGNERRMLESYIRRTNKLANEPEWYNTLTNTCTTNIVNHVNEVYPGRVPWA
;
A
#
# COMPACT_ATOMS: atom_id res chain seq x y z
N MET A 1 -4.02 -56.44 42.19
CA MET A 1 -3.37 -55.12 42.26
C MET A 1 -2.39 -54.85 41.12
N SER A 2 -1.63 -55.85 40.64
CA SER A 2 -0.60 -55.70 39.59
C SER A 2 -1.11 -55.28 38.20
N TYR A 3 -2.21 -55.89 37.70
CA TYR A 3 -2.69 -55.66 36.33
C TYR A 3 -3.26 -54.25 36.09
N PHE A 4 -3.92 -53.66 37.09
CA PHE A 4 -4.51 -52.32 36.99
C PHE A 4 -3.43 -51.23 36.92
N LEU A 5 -2.39 -51.33 37.75
CA LEU A 5 -1.26 -50.40 37.74
C LEU A 5 -0.45 -50.49 36.43
N MET A 6 -0.33 -51.70 35.86
CA MET A 6 0.32 -51.92 34.57
C MET A 6 -0.44 -51.24 33.42
N ARG A 7 -1.77 -51.42 33.37
CA ARG A 7 -2.63 -50.81 32.34
C ARG A 7 -2.69 -49.29 32.46
N LEU A 8 -2.67 -48.76 33.68
CA LEU A 8 -2.58 -47.32 33.94
C LEU A 8 -1.25 -46.75 33.43
N ARG A 9 -0.12 -47.42 33.71
CA ARG A 9 1.20 -47.03 33.23
C ARG A 9 1.27 -47.01 31.71
N GLU A 10 0.76 -48.05 31.04
CA GLU A 10 0.68 -48.12 29.56
C GLU A 10 -0.21 -47.02 28.97
N SER A 11 -1.35 -46.71 29.61
CA SER A 11 -2.22 -45.62 29.16
C SER A 11 -1.58 -44.24 29.33
N VAL A 12 -0.84 -44.01 30.42
CA VAL A 12 -0.15 -42.74 30.68
C VAL A 12 1.03 -42.57 29.73
N THR A 13 1.79 -43.63 29.43
CA THR A 13 2.86 -43.58 28.42
C THR A 13 2.30 -43.34 27.02
N SER A 14 1.20 -43.99 26.65
CA SER A 14 0.53 -43.79 25.35
C SER A 14 0.01 -42.35 25.17
N ILE A 15 -0.56 -41.75 26.23
CA ILE A 15 -0.96 -40.34 26.22
C ILE A 15 0.26 -39.42 26.12
N ALA A 16 1.33 -39.69 26.88
CA ALA A 16 2.57 -38.92 26.82
C ALA A 16 3.21 -38.97 25.42
N ASP A 17 3.31 -40.15 24.82
CA ASP A 17 3.83 -40.36 23.47
C ASP A 17 2.98 -39.62 22.43
N LEU A 18 1.65 -39.67 22.54
CA LEU A 18 0.74 -38.93 21.67
C LEU A 18 0.94 -37.42 21.81
N THR A 19 1.09 -36.90 23.04
CA THR A 19 1.34 -35.46 23.25
C THR A 19 2.70 -35.01 22.69
N ILE A 20 3.74 -35.83 22.80
CA ILE A 20 5.06 -35.56 22.23
C ILE A 20 4.98 -35.52 20.69
N VAL A 21 4.27 -36.49 20.09
CA VAL A 21 4.08 -36.52 18.63
C VAL A 21 3.30 -35.29 18.14
N ILE A 22 2.21 -34.90 18.83
CA ILE A 22 1.44 -33.69 18.49
C ILE A 22 2.33 -32.44 18.62
N PHE A 23 3.09 -32.32 19.71
CA PHE A 23 3.99 -31.19 19.92
C PHE A 23 5.08 -31.10 18.84
N LEU A 24 5.67 -32.23 18.44
CA LEU A 24 6.64 -32.29 17.35
C LEU A 24 6.02 -31.88 16.01
N ILE A 25 4.82 -32.38 15.69
CA ILE A 25 4.10 -31.99 14.47
C ILE A 25 3.83 -30.49 14.44
N LEU A 26 3.32 -29.92 15.55
CA LEU A 26 3.06 -28.49 15.66
C LEU A 26 4.35 -27.66 15.56
N SER A 27 5.43 -28.12 16.18
CA SER A 27 6.74 -27.46 16.13
C SER A 27 7.33 -27.48 14.72
N ILE A 28 7.26 -28.62 14.02
CA ILE A 28 7.68 -28.73 12.62
C ILE A 28 6.82 -27.84 11.73
N ALA A 29 5.50 -27.84 11.90
CA ALA A 29 4.60 -26.97 11.15
C ALA A 29 4.95 -25.49 11.38
N LEU A 30 5.20 -25.09 12.63
CA LEU A 30 5.61 -23.74 12.97
C LEU A 30 6.96 -23.37 12.33
N ILE A 31 7.96 -24.26 12.39
CA ILE A 31 9.27 -24.04 11.76
C ILE A 31 9.12 -23.88 10.24
N LEU A 32 8.30 -24.69 9.59
CA LEU A 32 8.03 -24.58 8.14
C LEU A 32 7.32 -23.27 7.79
N ILE A 33 6.35 -22.84 8.60
CA ILE A 33 5.66 -21.56 8.44
C ILE A 33 6.63 -20.39 8.60
N LEU A 34 7.45 -20.39 9.66
CA LEU A 34 8.45 -19.35 9.91
C LEU A 34 9.51 -19.32 8.80
N ARG A 35 10.04 -20.49 8.40
CA ARG A 35 11.00 -20.59 7.30
C ARG A 35 10.43 -20.01 6.02
N ARG A 36 9.18 -20.36 5.66
CA ARG A 36 8.49 -19.77 4.51
C ARG A 36 8.33 -18.26 4.67
N HIS A 37 7.90 -17.79 5.84
CA HIS A 37 7.68 -16.37 6.12
C HIS A 37 8.96 -15.53 5.95
N PHE A 38 10.09 -16.03 6.46
CA PHE A 38 11.38 -15.35 6.35
C PHE A 38 12.06 -15.52 4.99
N ALA A 39 11.73 -16.57 4.22
CA ALA A 39 12.23 -16.77 2.86
C ALA A 39 11.52 -15.92 1.79
N MET A 40 10.41 -15.25 2.14
CA MET A 40 9.69 -14.38 1.19
C MET A 40 10.33 -12.99 1.13
N SER A 41 10.88 -12.65 -0.04
CA SER A 41 11.33 -11.30 -0.39
C SER A 41 10.29 -10.57 -1.24
N PRO A 42 10.12 -9.25 -1.08
CA PRO A 42 9.33 -8.47 -2.02
C PRO A 42 10.02 -8.46 -3.39
N SER A 43 9.27 -8.27 -4.47
CA SER A 43 9.74 -8.35 -5.86
C SER A 43 8.76 -7.66 -6.78
N ASN A 44 9.26 -6.77 -7.63
CA ASN A 44 8.47 -6.02 -8.60
C ASN A 44 7.99 -6.85 -9.81
N GLU A 45 8.53 -8.06 -10.00
CA GLU A 45 8.42 -8.89 -11.20
C GLU A 45 7.29 -9.93 -11.17
N ARG A 46 6.24 -9.72 -10.37
CA ARG A 46 5.14 -10.70 -10.27
C ARG A 46 3.98 -10.37 -11.22
N SER A 47 3.07 -11.33 -11.42
CA SER A 47 1.82 -11.11 -12.15
C SER A 47 0.83 -10.34 -11.26
N TRP A 48 0.78 -9.03 -11.45
CA TRP A 48 -0.08 -8.11 -10.71
C TRP A 48 -1.48 -8.01 -11.31
N VAL A 49 -2.43 -7.44 -10.55
CA VAL A 49 -3.71 -7.01 -11.13
C VAL A 49 -3.42 -5.84 -12.09
N ASN A 50 -4.09 -5.85 -13.25
CA ASN A 50 -3.82 -4.95 -14.38
C ASN A 50 -3.78 -3.46 -13.99
N ASP A 51 -4.58 -3.03 -13.01
CA ASP A 51 -4.64 -1.63 -12.57
C ASP A 51 -3.39 -1.16 -11.79
N ASN A 52 -2.52 -2.08 -11.37
CA ASN A 52 -1.24 -1.82 -10.68
C ASN A 52 -0.06 -2.57 -11.36
N GLU A 53 -0.19 -2.85 -12.66
CA GLU A 53 0.80 -3.65 -13.40
C GLU A 53 2.13 -2.92 -13.54
N ARG A 54 2.11 -1.63 -13.92
CA ARG A 54 3.32 -0.84 -14.14
C ARG A 54 3.73 -0.06 -12.90
N LEU A 55 5.04 0.03 -12.68
CA LEU A 55 5.62 0.91 -11.67
C LEU A 55 5.93 2.26 -12.30
N ALA A 56 5.53 3.31 -11.62
CA ALA A 56 5.97 4.63 -11.96
C ALA A 56 7.47 4.78 -11.64
N THR A 57 8.19 5.44 -12.52
CA THR A 57 9.55 5.93 -12.29
C THR A 57 9.59 7.41 -12.64
N VAL A 58 10.46 8.15 -11.97
CA VAL A 58 10.57 9.59 -12.15
C VAL A 58 12.02 9.98 -12.31
N GLU A 59 12.37 10.56 -13.44
CA GLU A 59 13.67 11.18 -13.65
C GLU A 59 13.57 12.68 -13.40
N SER A 60 14.51 13.26 -12.65
CA SER A 60 14.51 14.70 -12.36
C SER A 60 15.80 15.34 -12.86
N VAL A 61 15.66 16.38 -13.69
CA VAL A 61 16.77 17.18 -14.21
C VAL A 61 16.50 18.64 -13.87
N GLY A 62 17.21 19.16 -12.86
CA GLY A 62 16.91 20.46 -12.27
C GLY A 62 15.51 20.49 -11.67
N ASP A 63 14.70 21.46 -12.07
CA ASP A 63 13.31 21.60 -11.62
C ASP A 63 12.32 20.76 -12.43
N ILE A 64 12.76 20.08 -13.50
CA ILE A 64 11.88 19.32 -14.36
C ILE A 64 11.86 17.85 -13.92
N ALA A 65 10.67 17.31 -13.68
CA ALA A 65 10.45 15.90 -13.42
C ALA A 65 9.69 15.22 -14.57
N PHE A 66 10.22 14.09 -15.02
CA PHE A 66 9.67 13.23 -16.06
C PHE A 66 9.14 11.95 -15.43
N PHE A 67 7.82 11.85 -15.29
CA PHE A 67 7.13 10.69 -14.79
C PHE A 67 6.87 9.72 -15.93
N ARG A 68 7.24 8.46 -15.75
CA ARG A 68 6.91 7.35 -16.65
C ARG A 68 5.83 6.47 -16.03
N ASN A 69 5.03 5.82 -16.86
CA ASN A 69 3.96 4.92 -16.43
C ASN A 69 2.94 5.59 -15.51
N VAL A 70 2.52 6.81 -15.84
CA VAL A 70 1.41 7.49 -15.18
C VAL A 70 0.10 6.90 -15.71
N ARG A 71 -0.81 6.53 -14.81
CA ARG A 71 -2.08 5.89 -15.13
C ARG A 71 -3.13 6.94 -15.56
N ASP A 72 -3.79 6.70 -16.69
CA ASP A 72 -4.89 7.55 -17.18
C ASP A 72 -6.08 6.71 -17.64
N PHE A 73 -6.49 5.75 -16.82
CA PHE A 73 -7.55 4.81 -17.19
C PHE A 73 -8.91 5.51 -17.24
N ASN A 74 -9.68 5.20 -18.28
CA ASN A 74 -11.04 5.70 -18.42
C ASN A 74 -12.06 4.69 -17.89
N TRP A 75 -12.47 4.87 -16.64
CA TRP A 75 -13.39 3.95 -15.96
C TRP A 75 -14.86 4.18 -16.34
N ARG A 76 -15.54 3.10 -16.73
CA ARG A 76 -17.01 3.02 -16.85
C ARG A 76 -17.61 2.35 -15.62
N THR A 77 -16.97 1.28 -15.13
CA THR A 77 -17.31 0.61 -13.87
C THR A 77 -16.02 0.25 -13.12
N THR A 78 -16.11 -0.43 -11.96
CA THR A 78 -14.91 -0.92 -11.25
C THR A 78 -14.17 -2.05 -11.97
N LYS A 79 -14.74 -2.59 -13.05
CA LYS A 79 -14.18 -3.73 -13.80
C LYS A 79 -14.10 -3.48 -15.31
N ASP A 80 -14.69 -2.39 -15.79
CA ASP A 80 -14.72 -2.02 -17.21
C ASP A 80 -14.11 -0.63 -17.37
N TYR A 81 -13.00 -0.58 -18.08
CA TYR A 81 -12.18 0.61 -18.28
C TYR A 81 -11.35 0.48 -19.56
N ASP A 82 -11.00 1.63 -20.14
CA ASP A 82 -9.96 1.68 -21.16
C ASP A 82 -8.61 1.87 -20.47
N GLU A 83 -7.69 0.94 -20.68
CA GLU A 83 -6.33 1.01 -20.16
C GLU A 83 -5.50 2.02 -20.95
N GLN A 84 -4.84 2.93 -20.24
CA GLN A 84 -3.94 3.92 -20.81
C GLN A 84 -2.83 4.29 -19.83
N TRP A 85 -1.59 4.23 -20.30
CA TRP A 85 -0.40 4.66 -19.56
C TRP A 85 0.28 5.77 -20.34
N ILE A 86 0.57 6.88 -19.67
CA ILE A 86 1.15 8.08 -20.27
C ILE A 86 2.45 8.46 -19.55
N ASP A 87 3.26 9.26 -20.24
CA ASP A 87 4.41 9.93 -19.65
C ASP A 87 4.06 11.39 -19.41
N VAL A 88 4.42 11.91 -18.23
CA VAL A 88 4.06 13.28 -17.82
C VAL A 88 5.32 14.04 -17.45
N LYS A 89 5.47 15.22 -18.06
CA LYS A 89 6.49 16.20 -17.70
C LYS A 89 5.88 17.31 -16.86
N VAL A 90 6.47 17.57 -15.70
CA VAL A 90 6.08 18.67 -14.81
C VAL A 90 7.29 19.49 -14.38
N ASP A 91 7.03 20.74 -14.02
CA ASP A 91 8.00 21.62 -13.37
C ASP A 91 7.70 21.64 -11.87
N LEU A 92 8.64 21.16 -11.06
CA LEU A 92 8.54 21.06 -9.61
C LEU A 92 8.49 22.43 -8.93
N SER A 93 9.01 23.48 -9.57
CA SER A 93 8.89 24.85 -9.07
C SER A 93 7.48 25.42 -9.23
N LYS A 94 6.64 24.76 -10.05
CA LYS A 94 5.31 25.22 -10.44
C LYS A 94 4.18 24.53 -9.69
N VAL A 95 4.48 23.73 -8.67
CA VAL A 95 3.46 23.16 -7.78
C VAL A 95 2.91 24.25 -6.85
N THR A 96 1.59 24.42 -6.83
CA THR A 96 0.91 25.50 -6.13
C THR A 96 0.09 25.02 -4.94
N LYS A 97 -0.50 23.82 -5.05
CA LYS A 97 -1.37 23.26 -4.01
C LYS A 97 -1.22 21.76 -3.88
N ILE A 98 -1.51 21.26 -2.69
CA ILE A 98 -1.68 19.83 -2.42
C ILE A 98 -3.12 19.61 -2.01
N TRP A 99 -3.77 18.64 -2.62
CA TRP A 99 -5.12 18.22 -2.31
C TRP A 99 -5.08 16.85 -1.63
N PHE A 100 -5.76 16.75 -0.49
CA PHE A 100 -5.90 15.53 0.27
C PHE A 100 -7.27 14.91 0.02
N VAL A 101 -7.27 13.68 -0.48
CA VAL A 101 -8.47 12.93 -0.83
C VAL A 101 -8.64 11.77 0.15
N LEU A 102 -9.85 11.67 0.71
CA LEU A 102 -10.25 10.60 1.62
C LEU A 102 -11.41 9.80 1.02
N GLU A 103 -11.17 8.53 0.75
CA GLU A 103 -12.20 7.58 0.33
C GLU A 103 -12.57 6.64 1.49
N TYR A 104 -13.82 6.74 1.96
CA TYR A 104 -14.41 5.76 2.85
C TYR A 104 -15.04 4.65 2.01
N PHE A 105 -14.36 3.50 1.88
CA PHE A 105 -14.85 2.36 1.09
C PHE A 105 -16.00 1.61 1.79
N SER A 106 -16.05 1.67 3.12
CA SER A 106 -17.18 1.24 3.95
C SER A 106 -17.52 2.38 4.89
N PRO A 107 -18.51 3.23 4.55
CA PRO A 107 -18.84 4.43 5.34
C PRO A 107 -19.18 4.15 6.81
N GLU A 108 -19.64 2.93 7.11
CA GLU A 108 -19.92 2.44 8.46
C GLU A 108 -18.64 2.24 9.30
N ARG A 109 -17.49 2.04 8.64
CA ARG A 109 -16.19 1.77 9.26
C ARG A 109 -15.22 2.91 8.95
N ARG A 110 -15.47 4.07 9.57
CA ARG A 110 -14.72 5.31 9.32
C ARG A 110 -13.22 5.23 9.63
N GLU A 111 -12.80 4.28 10.44
CA GLU A 111 -11.38 4.11 10.80
C GLU A 111 -10.53 3.56 9.64
N MET A 112 -11.15 3.08 8.57
CA MET A 112 -10.46 2.59 7.39
C MET A 112 -10.83 3.45 6.18
N ALA A 113 -10.14 4.57 6.03
CA ALA A 113 -10.21 5.41 4.84
C ALA A 113 -8.96 5.23 3.98
N HIS A 114 -9.13 5.22 2.66
CA HIS A 114 -8.02 5.27 1.72
C HIS A 114 -7.63 6.72 1.46
N THR A 115 -6.35 7.01 1.61
CA THR A 115 -5.80 8.37 1.52
C THR A 115 -5.01 8.53 0.22
N ILE A 116 -5.24 9.65 -0.47
CA ILE A 116 -4.61 10.00 -1.75
C ILE A 116 -4.16 11.46 -1.66
N LEU A 117 -3.01 11.77 -2.26
CA LEU A 117 -2.60 13.16 -2.50
C LEU A 117 -2.66 13.49 -3.99
N SER A 118 -3.07 14.72 -4.31
CA SER A 118 -3.01 15.27 -5.65
C SER A 118 -2.27 16.60 -5.63
N TYR A 119 -1.34 16.77 -6.57
CA TYR A 119 -0.49 17.94 -6.68
C TYR A 119 -0.97 18.82 -7.83
N GLU A 120 -1.34 20.06 -7.53
CA GLU A 120 -1.77 21.05 -8.51
C GLU A 120 -0.59 21.92 -8.95
N PHE A 121 -0.53 22.20 -10.26
CA PHE A 121 0.47 23.05 -10.87
C PHE A 121 -0.14 24.39 -11.31
N GLU A 122 0.69 25.41 -11.52
CA GLU A 122 0.28 26.76 -11.95
C GLU A 122 -0.59 26.76 -13.21
N ASP A 123 -0.39 25.80 -14.11
CA ASP A 123 -1.16 25.65 -15.36
C ASP A 123 -2.51 24.93 -15.18
N GLY A 124 -2.88 24.60 -13.94
CA GLY A 124 -4.12 23.93 -13.58
C GLY A 124 -4.07 22.41 -13.74
N ARG A 125 -2.97 21.82 -14.26
CA ARG A 125 -2.81 20.37 -14.26
C ARG A 125 -2.72 19.84 -12.83
N ARG A 126 -3.22 18.62 -12.65
CA ARG A 126 -3.16 17.91 -11.38
C ARG A 126 -2.63 16.50 -11.59
N LEU A 127 -1.72 16.08 -10.72
CA LEU A 127 -1.16 14.74 -10.73
C LEU A 127 -1.43 14.08 -9.38
N ALA A 128 -2.22 13.00 -9.39
CA ALA A 128 -2.60 12.27 -8.19
C ALA A 128 -1.65 11.10 -7.95
N CYS A 129 -1.31 10.87 -6.68
CA CYS A 129 -0.57 9.70 -6.22
C CYS A 129 -1.41 8.95 -5.19
N SER A 130 -1.72 7.69 -5.51
CA SER A 130 -2.33 6.76 -4.58
C SER A 130 -1.30 5.77 -4.07
N ILE A 131 -1.21 5.63 -2.74
CA ILE A 131 -0.35 4.63 -2.11
C ILE A 131 -1.19 3.37 -1.94
N GLU A 132 -0.87 2.34 -2.72
CA GLU A 132 -1.75 1.20 -2.92
C GLU A 132 -1.10 -0.11 -2.50
N VAL A 133 -1.98 -1.08 -2.29
CA VAL A 133 -1.65 -2.47 -2.10
C VAL A 133 -1.49 -3.12 -3.48
N ARG A 134 -0.28 -3.54 -3.83
CA ARG A 134 -0.01 -4.34 -5.03
C ARG A 134 -0.35 -5.81 -4.76
N LYS A 135 -1.36 -6.31 -5.46
CA LYS A 135 -1.93 -7.66 -5.28
C LYS A 135 -1.63 -8.54 -6.48
N LYS A 136 -1.29 -9.81 -6.21
CA LYS A 136 -1.24 -10.83 -7.27
C LYS A 136 -2.64 -11.04 -7.87
N LYS A 137 -2.69 -11.36 -9.16
CA LYS A 137 -3.93 -11.71 -9.84
C LYS A 137 -4.67 -12.84 -9.08
N GLY A 138 -5.98 -12.67 -8.86
CA GLY A 138 -6.82 -13.64 -8.14
C GLY A 138 -6.85 -13.51 -6.62
N VAL A 139 -6.13 -12.56 -6.01
CA VAL A 139 -6.11 -12.36 -4.55
C VAL A 139 -7.04 -11.20 -4.15
N SER A 140 -8.07 -11.50 -3.35
CA SER A 140 -8.92 -10.49 -2.71
C SER A 140 -8.18 -9.75 -1.59
N TYR A 141 -8.50 -8.47 -1.39
CA TYR A 141 -7.95 -7.68 -0.29
C TYR A 141 -8.53 -8.10 1.06
N ASP A 142 -7.67 -8.24 2.06
CA ASP A 142 -8.01 -8.53 3.45
C ASP A 142 -6.99 -7.82 4.36
N PRO A 143 -7.41 -6.86 5.21
CA PRO A 143 -6.51 -6.13 6.10
C PRO A 143 -5.65 -7.04 6.99
N LEU A 144 -6.18 -8.18 7.43
CA LEU A 144 -5.46 -9.13 8.29
C LEU A 144 -4.33 -9.83 7.54
N LYS A 145 -4.50 -10.05 6.23
CA LYS A 145 -3.45 -10.63 5.37
C LYS A 145 -2.28 -9.68 5.14
N GLY A 146 -2.51 -8.36 5.26
CA GLY A 146 -1.46 -7.35 5.17
C GLY A 146 -0.42 -7.44 6.29
N ILE A 147 -0.73 -8.06 7.44
CA ILE A 147 0.24 -8.30 8.53
C ILE A 147 1.25 -9.40 8.14
N PHE A 148 0.86 -10.34 7.29
CA PHE A 148 1.64 -11.55 6.98
C PHE A 148 2.45 -11.47 5.67
N ARG A 149 2.89 -10.27 5.24
CA ARG A 149 3.68 -10.06 4.00
C ARG A 149 2.98 -10.60 2.74
N THR A 150 1.67 -10.38 2.65
CA THR A 150 0.86 -10.86 1.52
C THR A 150 0.84 -9.87 0.35
N TYR A 151 1.11 -8.60 0.62
CA TYR A 151 0.96 -7.51 -0.33
C TYR A 151 2.19 -6.64 -0.38
N GLU A 152 2.43 -6.03 -1.53
CA GLU A 152 3.51 -5.05 -1.70
C GLU A 152 2.97 -3.65 -1.73
N LEU A 153 3.85 -2.69 -1.42
CA LEU A 153 3.54 -1.27 -1.48
C LEU A 153 3.84 -0.74 -2.88
N ILE A 154 2.93 0.04 -3.47
CA ILE A 154 3.15 0.74 -4.74
C ILE A 154 2.64 2.18 -4.66
N TYR A 155 3.35 3.10 -5.30
CA TYR A 155 2.91 4.47 -5.51
C TYR A 155 2.37 4.58 -6.94
N VAL A 156 1.05 4.61 -7.06
CA VAL A 156 0.37 4.72 -8.35
C VAL A 156 0.15 6.19 -8.65
N TRP A 157 0.93 6.71 -9.59
CA TRP A 157 0.73 8.04 -10.15
C TRP A 157 -0.29 7.98 -11.27
N GLY A 158 -1.20 8.94 -11.31
CA GLY A 158 -2.21 9.00 -12.35
C GLY A 158 -2.90 10.36 -12.45
N THR A 159 -3.73 10.51 -13.49
CA THR A 159 -4.63 11.67 -13.58
C THR A 159 -5.70 11.60 -12.48
N GLU A 160 -6.24 12.74 -12.07
CA GLU A 160 -7.35 12.74 -11.12
C GLU A 160 -8.60 12.03 -11.66
N ARG A 161 -8.84 12.14 -12.98
CA ARG A 161 -9.94 11.47 -13.68
C ARG A 161 -9.89 9.95 -13.49
N ASP A 162 -8.70 9.39 -13.48
CA ASP A 162 -8.47 7.99 -13.18
C ASP A 162 -8.52 7.74 -11.66
N ILE A 163 -7.52 8.23 -10.93
CA ILE A 163 -7.25 7.83 -9.54
C ILE A 163 -8.42 8.15 -8.62
N ILE A 164 -8.97 9.36 -8.74
CA ILE A 164 -10.11 9.81 -7.94
C ILE A 164 -11.41 9.39 -8.62
N GLY A 165 -11.49 9.47 -9.95
CA GLY A 165 -12.73 9.22 -10.68
C GLY A 165 -13.27 7.80 -10.55
N VAL A 166 -12.43 6.76 -10.45
CA VAL A 166 -12.93 5.39 -10.18
C VAL A 166 -13.63 5.30 -8.82
N ARG A 167 -13.16 6.09 -7.83
CA ARG A 167 -13.65 6.08 -6.45
C ARG A 167 -14.92 6.89 -6.29
N SER A 168 -14.97 8.06 -6.92
CA SER A 168 -16.12 8.95 -6.83
C SER A 168 -17.27 8.56 -7.76
N ARG A 169 -16.99 7.98 -8.93
CA ARG A 169 -18.01 7.69 -9.96
C ARG A 169 -18.40 6.22 -10.03
N CYS A 170 -17.45 5.30 -9.88
CA CYS A 170 -17.68 3.87 -10.13
C CYS A 170 -17.91 3.05 -8.85
N ARG A 171 -17.44 3.52 -7.69
CA ARG A 171 -17.65 2.86 -6.38
C ARG A 171 -18.83 3.48 -5.65
N LEU A 172 -20.05 3.10 -6.04
CA LEU A 172 -21.31 3.72 -5.58
C LEU A 172 -21.53 3.70 -4.06
N LYS A 173 -20.92 2.77 -3.33
CA LYS A 173 -21.01 2.68 -1.86
C LYS A 173 -19.97 3.56 -1.14
N SER A 174 -18.94 3.98 -1.85
CA SER A 174 -17.84 4.75 -1.27
C SER A 174 -18.22 6.22 -1.15
N LYS A 175 -17.67 6.89 -0.13
CA LYS A 175 -17.79 8.34 0.04
C LYS A 175 -16.42 8.97 -0.08
N THR A 176 -16.24 9.79 -1.11
CA THR A 176 -14.97 10.47 -1.39
C THR A 176 -15.08 11.92 -0.98
N HIS A 177 -14.13 12.41 -0.20
CA HIS A 177 -14.02 13.79 0.23
C HIS A 177 -12.70 14.38 -0.29
N LEU A 178 -12.71 15.66 -0.62
CA LEU A 178 -11.57 16.41 -1.11
C LEU A 178 -11.34 17.59 -0.18
N PHE A 179 -10.10 17.74 0.28
CA PHE A 179 -9.67 18.82 1.15
C PHE A 179 -8.44 19.50 0.54
N GLU A 180 -8.40 20.82 0.55
CA GLU A 180 -7.17 21.54 0.26
C GLU A 180 -6.23 21.39 1.46
N GLY A 181 -5.00 20.95 1.21
CA GLY A 181 -3.98 20.81 2.23
C GLY A 181 -3.44 22.18 2.65
N VAL A 182 -3.40 22.43 3.95
CA VAL A 182 -2.74 23.62 4.49
C VAL A 182 -1.24 23.36 4.58
N VAL A 183 -0.51 23.87 3.60
CA VAL A 183 0.95 23.75 3.53
C VAL A 183 1.56 25.04 4.12
N LEU A 184 2.41 24.89 5.14
CA LEU A 184 2.98 26.00 5.90
C LEU A 184 4.40 26.27 5.44
N GLY A 185 4.70 27.48 4.97
CA GLY A 185 6.06 27.88 4.61
C GLY A 185 6.37 27.70 3.11
N PRO A 186 7.03 28.69 2.48
CA PRO A 186 7.24 28.68 1.03
C PRO A 186 8.01 27.45 0.54
N GLY A 187 7.52 26.84 -0.53
CA GLY A 187 8.20 25.73 -1.22
C GLY A 187 8.01 24.35 -0.56
N ASN A 188 7.20 24.25 0.49
CA ASN A 188 6.93 22.96 1.12
C ASN A 188 6.01 22.06 0.28
N GLU A 189 5.21 22.62 -0.63
CA GLU A 189 4.45 21.89 -1.63
C GLU A 189 5.40 21.09 -2.53
N ARG A 190 6.46 21.76 -2.99
CA ARG A 190 7.55 21.16 -3.76
C ARG A 190 8.29 20.11 -2.96
N ARG A 191 8.68 20.40 -1.72
CA ARG A 191 9.39 19.41 -0.87
C ARG A 191 8.56 18.16 -0.61
N MET A 192 7.24 18.29 -0.45
CA MET A 192 6.32 17.15 -0.36
C MET A 192 6.30 16.33 -1.65
N LEU A 193 6.17 16.98 -2.81
CA LEU A 193 6.21 16.31 -4.11
C LEU A 193 7.54 15.56 -4.34
N GLU A 194 8.67 16.21 -4.04
CA GLU A 194 9.99 15.61 -4.15
C GLU A 194 10.17 14.41 -3.20
N SER A 195 9.62 14.48 -1.99
CA SER A 195 9.62 13.36 -1.04
C SER A 195 8.84 12.16 -1.59
N TYR A 196 7.67 12.41 -2.21
CA TYR A 196 6.89 11.39 -2.92
C TYR A 196 7.64 10.79 -4.12
N ILE A 197 8.32 11.61 -4.91
CA ILE A 197 9.16 11.18 -6.04
C ILE A 197 10.29 10.26 -5.56
N ARG A 198 11.04 10.66 -4.51
CA ARG A 198 12.11 9.83 -3.93
C ARG A 198 11.58 8.46 -3.50
N ARG A 199 10.43 8.44 -2.83
CA ARG A 199 9.81 7.19 -2.35
C ARG A 199 9.32 6.31 -3.50
N THR A 200 8.78 6.90 -4.55
CA THR A 200 8.38 6.20 -5.78
C THR A 200 9.57 5.48 -6.41
N ASN A 201 10.68 6.20 -6.63
CA ASN A 201 11.89 5.62 -7.20
C ASN A 201 12.54 4.58 -6.29
N LYS A 202 12.51 4.78 -4.97
CA LYS A 202 12.98 3.77 -4.02
C LYS A 202 12.22 2.46 -4.21
N LEU A 203 10.89 2.50 -4.25
CA LEU A 203 10.07 1.29 -4.41
C LEU A 203 10.23 0.63 -5.79
N ALA A 204 10.53 1.42 -6.83
CA ALA A 204 10.83 0.88 -8.15
C ALA A 204 12.12 0.04 -8.16
N ASN A 205 13.13 0.44 -7.38
CA ASN A 205 14.41 -0.28 -7.27
C ASN A 205 14.40 -1.36 -6.17
N GLU A 206 13.82 -1.03 -5.01
CA GLU A 206 13.80 -1.81 -3.78
C GLU A 206 12.33 -2.00 -3.34
N PRO A 207 11.66 -3.07 -3.80
CA PRO A 207 10.27 -3.30 -3.44
C PRO A 207 10.15 -3.55 -1.94
N GLU A 208 9.03 -3.13 -1.35
CA GLU A 208 8.77 -3.30 0.08
C GLU A 208 7.42 -3.96 0.31
N TRP A 209 7.33 -4.75 1.38
CA TRP A 209 6.06 -5.29 1.83
C TRP A 209 5.16 -4.17 2.37
N TYR A 210 3.90 -4.18 1.94
CA TYR A 210 2.83 -3.44 2.61
C TYR A 210 2.57 -4.12 3.96
N ASN A 211 2.42 -3.31 5.01
CA ASN A 211 2.11 -3.79 6.34
C ASN A 211 1.00 -2.94 6.94
N THR A 212 -0.12 -3.57 7.31
CA THR A 212 -1.30 -2.90 7.85
C THR A 212 -1.03 -2.05 9.11
N LEU A 213 0.05 -2.34 9.84
CA LEU A 213 0.45 -1.61 11.04
C LEU A 213 1.58 -0.62 10.79
N THR A 214 2.58 -0.98 9.98
CA THR A 214 3.84 -0.22 9.89
C THR A 214 4.12 0.40 8.52
N ASN A 215 3.40 0.01 7.46
CA ASN A 215 3.66 0.47 6.10
C ASN A 215 2.37 0.47 5.26
N THR A 216 1.52 1.45 5.55
CA THR A 216 0.19 1.71 4.98
C THR A 216 0.18 2.99 4.13
N CYS A 217 -0.92 3.27 3.42
CA CYS A 217 -1.13 4.56 2.77
C CYS A 217 -0.99 5.74 3.75
N THR A 218 -1.65 5.67 4.91
CA THR A 218 -1.63 6.74 5.91
C THR A 218 -0.26 6.92 6.57
N THR A 219 0.41 5.84 7.00
CA THR A 219 1.73 5.94 7.65
C THR A 219 2.80 6.49 6.70
N ASN A 220 2.72 6.17 5.41
CA ASN A 220 3.60 6.77 4.41
C ASN A 220 3.32 8.28 4.22
N ILE A 221 2.06 8.72 4.21
CA ILE A 221 1.74 10.17 4.22
C ILE A 221 2.34 10.84 5.45
N VAL A 222 2.22 10.23 6.63
CA VAL A 222 2.81 10.73 7.88
C VAL A 222 4.33 10.85 7.78
N ASN A 223 5.01 9.85 7.19
CA ASN A 223 6.45 9.93 6.91
C ASN A 223 6.80 11.15 6.05
N HIS A 224 6.08 11.35 4.95
CA HIS A 224 6.30 12.49 4.05
C HIS A 224 6.08 13.83 4.75
N VAL A 225 5.00 13.96 5.52
CA VAL A 225 4.73 15.17 6.30
C VAL A 225 5.82 15.42 7.32
N ASN A 226 6.29 14.39 8.04
CA ASN A 226 7.32 14.54 9.06
C ASN A 226 8.73 14.78 8.47
N GLU A 227 8.99 14.40 7.22
CA GLU A 227 10.23 14.78 6.51
C GLU A 227 10.26 16.27 6.20
N VAL A 228 9.12 16.85 5.83
CA VAL A 228 9.00 18.29 5.52
C VAL A 228 8.83 19.14 6.79
N TYR A 229 8.07 18.61 7.76
CA TYR A 229 7.71 19.21 9.04
C TYR A 229 8.03 18.26 10.21
N PRO A 230 9.28 18.21 10.68
CA PRO A 230 9.68 17.29 11.76
C PRO A 230 8.76 17.38 12.98
N GLY A 231 8.21 16.23 13.39
CA GLY A 231 7.38 16.10 14.59
C GLY A 231 5.96 16.69 14.48
N ARG A 232 5.51 17.07 13.28
CA ARG A 232 4.17 17.66 13.08
C ARG A 232 3.05 16.66 13.35
N VAL A 233 3.24 15.42 12.94
CA VAL A 233 2.28 14.34 13.19
C VAL A 233 2.93 13.34 14.14
N PRO A 234 2.43 13.20 15.38
CA PRO A 234 2.98 12.23 16.32
C PRO A 234 2.76 10.81 15.77
N TRP A 235 3.76 9.97 15.96
CA TRP A 235 3.58 8.52 15.79
C TRP A 235 2.72 8.03 16.96
N ALA A 236 1.58 7.43 16.66
CA ALA A 236 0.76 6.72 17.64
C ALA A 236 1.36 5.35 17.95
#